data_AF-A0A0U3AKK9-F1
#
_entry.id   AF-A0A0U3AKK9-F1
#
_cell.length_a   1.000
_cell.length_b   1.000
_cell.length_c   1.000
_cell.angle_alpha   90.00
_cell.angle_beta   90.00
_cell.angle_gamma   90.00
#
_symmetry.space_group_name_H-M   'P 1'
#
loop_
_entity.id
_entity.type
_entity.pdbx_description
1 polymer ?
#
loop_
_entity_poly.entity_id
_entity_poly.type
_entity_poly.pdbx_seq_one_letter_code
_entity_poly.pdbx_strand_id
1 'polypeptide(L)'
;MLDTLIELQRLKRLDRTGWTLRGLANGTESVAAHSFGVSVTAMLLADEIISRGLQLDTERLLRMALLHDWAETRVGDMPRTASHYFGAEARKAAEGKAFA
;
A
#
# COMPACT_ATOMS: atom_id res chain seq x y z
N MET A 1 3.25 16.69 11.56
CA MET A 1 2.08 15.83 11.86
C MET A 1 0.91 16.15 10.96
N LEU A 2 0.36 17.38 10.99
CA LEU A 2 -0.81 17.75 10.17
C LEU A 2 -0.53 17.57 8.66
N ASP A 3 0.61 18.04 8.18
CA ASP A 3 0.98 17.91 6.75
C ASP A 3 1.02 16.45 6.29
N THR A 4 1.56 15.56 7.13
CA THR A 4 1.57 14.12 6.88
C THR A 4 0.16 13.55 6.80
N LEU A 5 -0.73 13.93 7.72
CA LEU A 5 -2.12 13.46 7.72
C LEU A 5 -2.89 13.95 6.48
N ILE A 6 -2.63 15.18 6.05
CA ILE A 6 -3.19 15.77 4.82
C ILE A 6 -2.64 15.04 3.59
N GLU A 7 -1.34 14.76 3.54
CA GLU A 7 -0.72 14.01 2.46
C GLU A 7 -1.34 12.61 2.32
N LEU A 8 -1.50 11.88 3.42
CA LEU A 8 -2.11 10.54 3.42
C LEU A 8 -3.55 10.56 2.90
N GLN A 9 -4.29 11.67 3.00
CA GLN A 9 -5.63 11.76 2.40
C GLN A 9 -5.63 11.62 0.88
N ARG A 10 -4.49 11.86 0.21
CA ARG A 10 -4.36 11.69 -1.24
C ARG A 10 -4.64 10.25 -1.68
N LEU A 11 -4.29 9.26 -0.84
CA LEU A 11 -4.53 7.84 -1.12
C LEU A 11 -6.01 7.50 -1.28
N LYS A 12 -6.93 8.30 -0.70
CA LYS A 12 -8.39 8.10 -0.84
C LYS A 12 -8.90 8.42 -2.25
N ARG A 13 -8.13 9.16 -3.04
CA ARG A 13 -8.48 9.57 -4.41
C ARG A 13 -7.53 9.00 -5.46
N LEU A 14 -6.53 8.24 -5.03
CA LEU A 14 -5.63 7.52 -5.92
C LEU A 14 -6.25 6.17 -6.23
N ASP A 15 -6.71 5.99 -7.47
CA ASP A 15 -7.23 4.70 -7.93
C ASP A 15 -6.10 3.67 -8.03
N ARG A 16 -6.43 2.41 -7.74
CA ARG A 16 -5.55 1.27 -8.01
C ARG A 16 -5.50 1.02 -9.52
N THR A 17 -4.41 1.44 -10.15
CA THR A 17 -4.12 1.38 -11.59
C THR A 17 -4.35 -0.01 -12.17
N GLY A 18 -4.09 -1.06 -11.39
CA GLY A 18 -4.32 -2.45 -11.81
C GLY A 18 -5.76 -2.77 -12.23
N TRP A 19 -6.76 -2.11 -11.63
CA TRP A 19 -8.18 -2.27 -12.00
C TRP A 19 -8.53 -1.49 -13.27
N THR A 20 -8.07 -0.24 -13.36
CA THR A 20 -8.26 0.61 -14.53
C THR A 20 -7.67 -0.04 -15.79
N LEU A 21 -6.46 -0.62 -15.69
CA LEU A 21 -5.82 -1.36 -16.79
C LEU A 21 -6.60 -2.61 -17.23
N ARG A 22 -7.50 -3.14 -16.40
CA ARG A 22 -8.38 -4.27 -16.72
C ARG A 22 -9.76 -3.82 -17.21
N GLY A 23 -9.96 -2.53 -17.45
CA GLY A 23 -11.20 -1.96 -17.98
C GLY A 23 -12.29 -1.76 -16.93
N LEU A 24 -11.97 -1.85 -15.64
CA LEU A 24 -12.90 -1.46 -14.58
C LEU A 24 -12.95 0.06 -14.43
N ALA A 25 -14.10 0.57 -14.00
CA ALA A 25 -14.31 2.00 -13.84
C ALA A 25 -13.43 2.58 -12.73
N ASN A 26 -13.10 3.88 -12.85
CA ASN A 26 -12.46 4.64 -11.79
C ASN A 26 -13.30 4.57 -10.51
N GLY A 27 -12.64 4.56 -9.34
CA GLY A 27 -13.32 4.34 -8.06
C GLY A 27 -13.63 2.88 -7.72
N THR A 28 -13.17 1.90 -8.52
CA THR A 28 -13.26 0.46 -8.17
C THR A 28 -12.60 0.17 -6.83
N GLU A 29 -11.38 0.64 -6.64
CA GLU A 29 -10.63 0.56 -5.38
C GLU A 29 -9.63 1.71 -5.35
N SER A 30 -9.60 2.46 -4.25
CA SER A 30 -8.53 3.42 -3.99
C SER A 30 -7.38 2.75 -3.24
N VAL A 31 -6.19 3.33 -3.29
CA VAL A 31 -5.03 2.82 -2.52
C VAL A 31 -5.31 2.85 -1.01
N ALA A 32 -6.09 3.82 -0.52
CA ALA A 32 -6.52 3.82 0.88
C ALA A 32 -7.48 2.65 1.21
N ALA A 33 -8.41 2.32 0.33
CA ALA A 33 -9.30 1.17 0.50
C ALA A 33 -8.51 -0.15 0.46
N HIS A 34 -7.53 -0.23 -0.43
CA HIS A 34 -6.58 -1.35 -0.51
C HIS A 34 -5.82 -1.52 0.81
N SER A 35 -5.23 -0.45 1.32
CA SER A 35 -4.46 -0.46 2.57
C SER A 35 -5.29 -0.88 3.79
N PHE A 36 -6.57 -0.48 3.83
CA PHE A 36 -7.52 -0.97 4.83
C PHE A 36 -7.73 -2.49 4.71
N GLY A 37 -8.01 -2.99 3.50
CA GLY A 37 -8.15 -4.42 3.24
C GLY A 37 -6.93 -5.23 3.66
N VAL A 38 -5.73 -4.78 3.26
CA VAL A 38 -4.44 -5.40 3.63
C VAL A 38 -4.25 -5.42 5.15
N SER A 39 -4.59 -4.33 5.84
CA SER A 39 -4.46 -4.25 7.30
C SER A 39 -5.39 -5.23 8.02
N VAL A 40 -6.65 -5.34 7.60
CA VAL A 40 -7.59 -6.32 8.16
C VAL A 40 -7.14 -7.75 7.87
N THR A 41 -6.72 -8.04 6.64
CA THR A 41 -6.17 -9.36 6.29
C THR A 41 -4.95 -9.70 7.13
N ALA A 42 -4.01 -8.78 7.29
CA ALA A 42 -2.81 -8.96 8.11
C ALA A 42 -3.17 -9.23 9.58
N MET A 43 -4.16 -8.51 10.13
CA MET A 43 -4.66 -8.74 11.49
C MET A 43 -5.20 -10.16 11.67
N LEU A 44 -6.10 -10.60 10.79
CA LEU A 44 -6.71 -11.94 10.89
C LEU A 44 -5.67 -13.06 10.70
N LEU A 45 -4.69 -12.86 9.81
CA LEU A 45 -3.59 -13.80 9.64
C LEU A 45 -2.67 -13.82 10.86
N ALA A 46 -2.43 -12.69 11.51
CA ALA A 46 -1.66 -12.63 12.76
C ALA A 46 -2.35 -13.44 13.85
N ASP A 47 -3.66 -13.30 14.02
CA ASP A 47 -4.44 -14.06 15.00
C ASP A 47 -4.33 -15.58 14.76
N GLU A 48 -4.42 -16.01 13.50
CA GLU A 48 -4.26 -17.42 13.11
C GLU A 48 -2.82 -17.94 13.32
N ILE A 49 -1.81 -17.12 13.10
CA ILE A 49 -0.41 -17.48 13.35
C ILE A 49 -0.15 -17.62 14.85
N ILE A 50 -0.68 -16.69 15.65
CA ILE A 50 -0.56 -16.68 17.11
C ILE A 50 -1.31 -17.87 17.72
N SER A 51 -2.49 -18.23 17.20
CA SER A 51 -3.26 -19.39 17.67
C SER A 51 -2.50 -20.72 17.50
N ARG A 52 -1.57 -20.78 16.54
CA ARG A 52 -0.67 -21.93 16.29
C ARG A 52 0.59 -21.92 17.17
N GLY A 53 0.69 -20.99 18.12
CA GLY A 53 1.79 -20.90 19.10
C GLY A 53 3.02 -20.12 18.61
N LEU A 54 2.94 -19.46 17.45
CA LEU A 54 4.01 -18.61 16.94
C LEU A 54 3.93 -17.21 17.53
N GLN A 55 5.08 -16.58 17.78
CA GLN A 55 5.16 -15.22 18.29
C GLN A 55 5.24 -14.23 17.12
N LEU A 56 4.42 -13.17 17.16
CA LEU A 56 4.40 -12.13 16.14
C LEU A 56 4.19 -10.76 16.79
N ASP A 57 4.91 -9.75 16.31
CA ASP A 57 4.71 -8.36 16.71
C ASP A 57 3.57 -7.74 15.88
N THR A 58 2.35 -7.83 16.42
CA THR A 58 1.14 -7.36 15.74
C THR A 58 1.12 -5.84 15.58
N GLU A 59 1.70 -5.09 16.52
CA GLU A 59 1.78 -3.63 16.40
C GLU A 59 2.64 -3.24 15.20
N ARG A 60 3.84 -3.81 15.09
CA ARG A 60 4.73 -3.57 13.95
C ARG A 60 4.08 -4.01 12.64
N LEU A 61 3.44 -5.18 12.61
CA LEU A 61 2.75 -5.69 11.43
C LEU A 61 1.67 -4.72 10.94
N LEU A 62 0.79 -4.26 11.83
CA LEU A 62 -0.31 -3.37 11.46
C LEU A 62 0.18 -1.98 11.06
N ARG A 63 1.22 -1.45 11.73
CA ARG A 63 1.87 -0.20 11.31
C ARG A 63 2.47 -0.32 9.91
N MET A 64 3.12 -1.45 9.59
CA MET A 64 3.65 -1.71 8.25
C MET A 64 2.54 -1.84 7.22
N ALA A 65 1.51 -2.66 7.48
CA ALA A 65 0.40 -2.88 6.57
C ALA A 65 -0.35 -1.57 6.24
N LEU A 66 -0.57 -0.72 7.24
CA LEU A 66 -1.26 0.56 7.05
C LEU A 66 -0.45 1.57 6.21
N LEU A 67 0.89 1.51 6.28
CA LEU A 67 1.79 2.50 5.67
C LEU A 67 2.53 1.99 4.43
N HIS A 68 2.31 0.74 4.03
CA HIS A 68 3.12 0.09 2.99
C HIS A 68 3.08 0.82 1.64
N ASP A 69 1.93 1.40 1.28
CA ASP A 69 1.73 2.16 0.05
C ASP A 69 1.82 3.69 0.26
N TRP A 70 2.34 4.19 1.39
CA TRP A 70 2.45 5.64 1.62
C TRP A 70 3.26 6.33 0.52
N ALA A 71 4.31 5.71 -0.01
CA ALA A 71 5.12 6.30 -1.08
C ALA A 71 4.27 6.73 -2.30
N GLU A 72 3.16 6.03 -2.55
CA GLU A 72 2.26 6.29 -3.67
C GLU A 72 1.57 7.66 -3.59
N THR A 73 1.56 8.34 -2.43
CA THR A 73 1.12 9.76 -2.34
C THR A 73 1.99 10.70 -3.17
N ARG A 74 3.20 10.28 -3.53
CA ARG A 74 4.20 11.04 -4.28
C ARG A 74 4.54 10.41 -5.63
N VAL A 75 4.63 9.08 -5.70
CA VAL A 75 5.05 8.35 -6.93
C VAL A 75 3.88 7.76 -7.73
N GLY A 76 2.67 7.74 -7.18
CA GLY A 76 1.49 7.09 -7.75
C GLY A 76 1.51 5.55 -7.63
N ASP A 77 0.37 4.91 -7.89
CA ASP A 77 0.25 3.44 -7.94
C ASP A 77 0.86 2.91 -9.24
N MET A 78 2.16 2.58 -9.18
CA MET A 78 2.88 2.04 -10.33
C MET A 78 2.44 0.60 -10.62
N PRO A 79 1.78 0.33 -11.76
CA PRO A 79 1.31 -1.01 -12.08
C PRO A 79 2.50 -1.95 -12.30
N ARG A 80 2.29 -3.24 -12.04
CA ARG A 80 3.31 -4.28 -12.29
C ARG A 80 3.87 -4.23 -13.71
N THR A 81 3.05 -3.86 -14.70
CA THR A 81 3.47 -3.72 -16.09
C THR A 81 4.57 -2.69 -16.30
N ALA A 82 4.62 -1.63 -15.47
CA ALA A 82 5.69 -0.62 -15.51
C ALA A 82 7.07 -1.21 -15.15
N SER A 83 7.10 -2.29 -14.37
CA SER A 83 8.36 -2.97 -14.00
C SER A 83 9.08 -3.59 -15.20
N HIS A 84 8.37 -3.88 -16.30
CA HIS A 84 9.01 -4.34 -17.54
C HIS A 84 9.83 -3.25 -18.24
N TYR A 85 9.56 -1.98 -17.96
CA TYR A 85 10.20 -0.84 -18.61
C TYR A 85 11.24 -0.16 -17.70
N PHE A 86 10.92 0.00 -16.42
CA PHE A 86 11.78 0.70 -15.46
C PHE A 86 12.58 -0.25 -14.55
N GLY A 87 12.17 -1.51 -14.43
CA GLY A 87 12.77 -2.47 -13.49
C GLY A 87 12.36 -2.26 -12.04
N ALA A 88 12.51 -3.31 -11.22
CA ALA A 88 12.13 -3.29 -9.81
C ALA A 88 13.00 -2.34 -8.97
N GLU A 89 14.29 -2.24 -9.28
CA GLU A 89 15.21 -1.36 -8.56
C GLU A 89 14.90 0.12 -8.75
N ALA A 90 14.51 0.55 -9.96
CA ALA A 90 14.12 1.94 -10.20
C ALA A 90 12.84 2.31 -9.42
N ARG A 91 11.86 1.40 -9.38
CA ARG A 91 10.66 1.54 -8.56
C ARG A 91 11.02 1.72 -7.09
N LYS A 92 11.80 0.78 -6.54
CA LYS A 92 12.24 0.81 -5.14
C LYS A 92 13.02 2.09 -4.80
N ALA A 93 13.89 2.54 -5.71
CA ALA A 93 14.64 3.78 -5.54
C ALA A 93 13.71 5.02 -5.55
N ALA A 94 12.69 5.04 -6.42
CA ALA A 94 11.70 6.12 -6.45
C ALA A 94 10.86 6.16 -5.17
N GLU A 95 10.39 5.01 -4.69
CA GLU A 95 9.67 4.89 -3.41
C GLU A 95 10.54 5.32 -2.22
N GLY A 96 11.83 4.97 -2.20
CA GLY A 96 12.77 5.43 -1.18
C GLY A 96 12.99 6.95 -1.20
N LYS A 97 13.17 7.53 -2.40
CA LYS A 97 13.28 8.98 -2.58
C LYS A 97 12.00 9.73 -2.22
N ALA A 98 10.85 9.06 -2.22
CA ALA A 98 9.60 9.65 -1.77
C ALA A 98 9.67 10.07 -0.29
N PHE A 99 10.61 9.59 0.52
CA PHE A 99 10.72 9.98 1.93
C PHE A 99 12.03 10.71 2.29
N ALA A 100 12.89 10.95 1.30
CA ALA A 100 14.12 11.74 1.46
C ALA A 100 13.83 13.25 1.38
#